data_AF-A0A537QIH5-F1
#
_entry.id   AF-A0A537QIH5-F1
#
_cell.length_a   1.000
_cell.length_b   1.000
_cell.length_c   1.000
_cell.angle_alpha   90.00
_cell.angle_beta   90.00
_cell.angle_gamma   90.00
#
_symmetry.space_group_name_H-M   'P 1'
#
loop_
_entity.id
_entity.type
_entity.pdbx_description
1 polymer ?
#
loop_
_entity_poly.entity_id
_entity_poly.type
_entity_poly.pdbx_seq_one_letter_code
_entity_poly.pdbx_strand_id
1 'polypeptide(L)'
;MSVRRVALRLVLCFVLVGEISARAETLEPEGYRLDDYRAPTPETVPGGVVIDTEAAEKLWQAGGAIWVDVLPAPRRPENLPPQALWMPVPRRNIPGSLWLPDVGRGALNPELEAYFRTHLEDATDGVYGRPIVFYCLADCWMSWNATKRAAAWGYMNLYWYRDGIDAWEAARLPTAAAEPASGIVTARKP
;
A
#
# COMPACT_ATOMS: atom_id res chain seq x y z
N MET A 1 66.72 -49.80 12.38
CA MET A 1 66.69 -48.33 12.56
C MET A 1 66.01 -47.76 11.32
N SER A 2 64.99 -46.92 11.31
CA SER A 2 64.42 -46.02 12.31
C SER A 2 63.00 -45.63 11.82
N VAL A 3 62.00 -45.84 12.69
CA VAL A 3 60.88 -44.94 13.02
C VAL A 3 59.85 -44.53 11.94
N ARG A 4 58.67 -45.17 12.08
CA ARG A 4 57.26 -44.68 12.00
C ARG A 4 57.00 -43.27 11.43
N ARG A 5 56.06 -43.20 10.48
CA ARG A 5 55.15 -42.04 10.32
C ARG A 5 53.71 -42.53 10.24
N VAL A 6 52.98 -42.33 11.35
CA VAL A 6 51.53 -42.51 11.43
C VAL A 6 50.90 -41.29 10.77
N ALA A 7 50.21 -41.48 9.65
CA ALA A 7 49.47 -40.42 8.98
C ALA A 7 48.08 -40.29 9.62
N LEU A 8 47.91 -39.28 10.47
CA LEU A 8 46.63 -38.90 11.06
C LEU A 8 45.76 -38.23 9.99
N ARG A 9 44.67 -38.88 9.57
CA ARG A 9 43.69 -38.30 8.63
C ARG A 9 42.73 -37.40 9.42
N LEU A 10 42.90 -36.10 9.29
CA LEU A 10 41.93 -35.09 9.73
C LEU A 10 40.75 -35.08 8.74
N VAL A 11 39.59 -35.55 9.18
CA VAL A 11 38.32 -35.39 8.46
C VAL A 11 37.72 -34.06 8.91
N LEU A 12 37.75 -33.06 8.02
CA LEU A 12 37.14 -31.76 8.24
C LEU A 12 35.67 -31.83 7.80
N CYS A 13 34.75 -32.04 8.74
CA CYS A 13 33.31 -31.91 8.50
C CYS A 13 32.98 -30.43 8.33
N PHE A 14 32.81 -29.97 7.09
CA PHE A 14 32.21 -28.69 6.78
C PHE A 14 30.70 -28.78 7.08
N VAL A 15 30.29 -28.26 8.23
CA VAL A 15 28.87 -28.00 8.50
C VAL A 15 28.49 -26.74 7.74
N LEU A 16 27.77 -26.92 6.62
CA LEU A 16 27.07 -25.83 5.93
C LEU A 16 25.95 -25.34 6.85
N VAL A 17 26.24 -24.30 7.63
CA VAL A 17 25.20 -23.53 8.32
C VAL A 17 24.52 -22.68 7.24
N GLY A 18 23.40 -23.17 6.72
CA GLY A 18 22.53 -22.35 5.88
C GLY A 18 21.97 -21.22 6.72
N GLU A 19 22.21 -19.97 6.32
CA GLU A 19 21.55 -18.81 6.92
C GLU A 19 20.06 -18.88 6.55
N ILE A 20 19.26 -19.41 7.46
CA ILE A 20 17.81 -19.25 7.41
C ILE A 20 17.57 -17.78 7.82
N SER A 21 17.48 -16.89 6.83
CA SER A 21 16.99 -15.54 7.04
C SER A 21 15.50 -15.62 7.39
N ALA A 22 15.20 -15.68 8.69
CA ALA A 22 13.88 -15.36 9.21
C ALA A 22 13.65 -13.87 8.94
N ARG A 23 12.87 -13.53 7.91
CA ARG A 23 12.40 -12.16 7.71
C ARG A 23 11.52 -11.82 8.90
N ALA A 24 11.91 -10.83 9.70
CA ALA A 24 11.09 -10.37 10.82
C ALA A 24 9.74 -9.90 10.28
N GLU A 25 8.67 -10.53 10.74
CA GLU A 25 7.30 -10.18 10.37
C GLU A 25 6.97 -8.80 10.95
N THR A 26 6.48 -7.88 10.12
CA THR A 26 6.05 -6.57 10.61
C THR A 26 4.75 -6.74 11.37
N LEU A 27 4.75 -6.38 12.66
CA LEU A 27 3.55 -6.46 13.49
C LEU A 27 2.58 -5.32 13.21
N GLU A 28 1.28 -5.61 13.32
CA GLU A 28 0.24 -4.59 13.27
C GLU A 28 0.28 -3.67 14.50
N PRO A 29 0.28 -2.34 14.32
CA PRO A 29 0.16 -1.42 15.43
C PRO A 29 -1.29 -1.37 15.95
N GLU A 30 -1.46 -1.12 17.25
CA GLU A 30 -2.77 -0.90 17.88
C GLU A 30 -3.51 0.28 17.23
N GLY A 31 -2.81 1.39 17.00
CA GLY A 31 -3.32 2.59 16.34
C GLY A 31 -3.11 2.60 14.82
N TYR A 32 -3.19 3.78 14.22
CA TYR A 32 -2.76 3.99 12.84
C TYR A 32 -1.25 4.22 12.77
N ARG A 33 -0.61 3.85 11.67
CA ARG A 33 0.79 4.24 11.39
C ARG A 33 0.85 5.76 11.19
N LEU A 34 1.69 6.45 11.95
CA LEU A 34 1.75 7.92 11.97
C LEU A 34 2.81 8.50 11.02
N ASP A 35 3.87 7.74 10.75
CA ASP A 35 5.03 8.17 9.99
C ASP A 35 5.59 7.02 9.15
N ASP A 36 6.70 7.30 8.44
CA ASP A 36 7.48 6.32 7.67
C ASP A 36 6.58 5.34 6.90
N TYR A 37 5.74 5.94 6.04
CA TYR A 37 4.70 5.23 5.33
C TYR A 37 5.24 4.30 4.23
N ARG A 38 6.52 4.43 3.87
CA ARG A 38 7.20 3.59 2.87
C ARG A 38 8.17 2.64 3.58
N ALA A 39 7.59 1.63 4.22
CA ALA A 39 8.29 0.63 5.02
C ALA A 39 7.55 -0.70 4.94
N PRO A 40 8.21 -1.85 5.21
CA PRO A 40 7.56 -3.16 5.19
C PRO A 40 6.28 -3.15 6.01
N THR A 41 5.16 -3.52 5.39
CA THR A 41 3.84 -3.56 6.05
C THR A 41 3.52 -4.95 6.60
N PRO A 42 2.55 -5.09 7.53
CA PRO A 42 2.12 -6.39 8.03
C PRO A 42 1.55 -7.28 6.93
N GLU A 43 1.45 -8.58 7.19
CA GLU A 43 0.82 -9.55 6.29
C GLU A 43 -0.72 -9.54 6.40
N THR A 44 -1.26 -8.81 7.38
CA THR A 44 -2.69 -8.69 7.68
C THR A 44 -3.12 -7.23 7.80
N VAL A 45 -4.43 -7.00 7.81
CA VAL A 45 -5.01 -5.69 8.10
C VAL A 45 -6.29 -5.84 8.94
N PRO A 46 -6.51 -5.03 9.99
CA PRO A 46 -7.72 -5.12 10.79
C PRO A 46 -8.98 -4.82 9.97
N GLY A 47 -9.94 -5.73 10.03
CA GLY A 47 -11.25 -5.58 9.39
C GLY A 47 -11.25 -5.68 7.86
N GLY A 48 -10.16 -6.15 7.26
CA GLY A 48 -10.07 -6.40 5.82
C GLY A 48 -9.36 -7.70 5.47
N VAL A 49 -9.44 -8.07 4.20
CA VAL A 49 -8.79 -9.25 3.64
C VAL A 49 -7.64 -8.81 2.74
N VAL A 50 -6.46 -9.37 2.96
CA VAL A 50 -5.31 -9.13 2.07
C VAL A 50 -5.50 -9.94 0.79
N ILE A 51 -5.30 -9.31 -0.35
CA ILE A 51 -5.36 -9.97 -1.66
C ILE A 51 -4.03 -9.80 -2.39
N ASP A 52 -3.63 -10.85 -3.13
CA ASP A 52 -2.49 -10.81 -4.04
C ASP A 52 -2.91 -10.27 -5.42
N THR A 53 -1.95 -10.16 -6.34
CA THR A 53 -2.20 -9.64 -7.70
C THR A 53 -3.18 -10.48 -8.51
N GLU A 54 -3.17 -11.81 -8.36
CA GLU A 54 -4.07 -12.70 -9.11
C GLU A 54 -5.52 -12.53 -8.63
N ALA A 55 -5.73 -12.48 -7.31
CA ALA A 55 -7.03 -12.21 -6.71
C ALA A 55 -7.51 -10.78 -7.03
N ALA A 56 -6.61 -9.80 -6.99
CA ALA A 56 -6.89 -8.41 -7.37
C ALA A 56 -7.34 -8.31 -8.83
N GLU A 57 -6.64 -8.95 -9.76
CA GLU A 57 -7.02 -8.96 -11.18
C GLU A 57 -8.39 -9.60 -11.38
N LYS A 58 -8.65 -10.77 -10.78
CA LYS A 58 -9.95 -11.45 -10.89
C LYS A 58 -11.10 -10.58 -10.36
N LEU A 59 -10.90 -9.93 -9.21
CA LEU A 59 -11.89 -9.04 -8.62
C LEU A 59 -12.12 -7.79 -9.49
N TRP A 60 -11.06 -7.25 -10.08
CA TRP A 60 -11.15 -6.12 -11.01
C TRP A 60 -11.93 -6.49 -12.27
N GLN A 61 -11.61 -7.62 -12.89
CA GLN A 61 -12.29 -8.11 -14.11
C GLN A 61 -13.76 -8.47 -13.87
N ALA A 62 -14.07 -9.03 -12.70
CA ALA A 62 -15.45 -9.33 -12.32
C ALA A 62 -16.32 -8.07 -12.18
N GLY A 63 -15.69 -6.93 -11.88
CA GLY A 63 -16.37 -5.66 -11.62
C GLY A 63 -17.17 -5.65 -10.32
N GLY A 64 -17.86 -4.55 -10.05
CA GLY A 64 -18.73 -4.38 -8.88
C GLY A 64 -18.03 -3.98 -7.58
N ALA A 65 -16.71 -4.17 -7.49
CA ALA A 65 -15.89 -3.61 -6.41
C ALA A 65 -15.51 -2.15 -6.69
N ILE A 66 -15.45 -1.35 -5.63
CA ILE A 66 -14.94 0.01 -5.65
C ILE A 66 -13.44 -0.04 -5.42
N TRP A 67 -12.66 0.51 -6.35
CA TRP A 67 -11.20 0.55 -6.23
C TRP A 67 -10.77 1.93 -5.76
N VAL A 68 -10.00 1.99 -4.66
CA VAL A 68 -9.56 3.24 -4.04
C VAL A 68 -8.05 3.28 -4.00
N ASP A 69 -7.49 4.18 -4.80
CA ASP A 69 -6.09 4.55 -4.78
C ASP A 69 -5.88 5.62 -3.72
N VAL A 70 -5.02 5.36 -2.73
CA VAL A 70 -4.74 6.33 -1.65
C VAL A 70 -3.34 6.94 -1.75
N LEU A 71 -2.63 6.72 -2.86
CA LEU A 71 -1.28 7.25 -3.04
C LEU A 71 -1.29 8.79 -2.92
N PRO A 72 -0.41 9.41 -2.12
CA PRO A 72 -0.34 10.87 -2.05
C PRO A 72 -0.10 11.52 -3.40
N ALA A 73 -0.77 12.64 -3.64
CA ALA A 73 -0.49 13.46 -4.79
C ALA A 73 0.89 14.12 -4.63
N PRO A 74 1.71 14.17 -5.70
CA PRO A 74 2.98 14.87 -5.65
C PRO A 74 2.73 16.34 -5.27
N ARG A 75 3.59 16.88 -4.40
CA ARG A 75 3.53 18.27 -3.97
C ARG A 75 4.63 19.07 -4.63
N ARG A 76 4.38 20.35 -4.89
CA ARG A 76 5.42 21.25 -5.36
C ARG A 76 6.53 21.27 -4.31
N PRO A 77 7.80 21.01 -4.68
CA PRO A 77 8.89 21.12 -3.74
C PRO A 77 8.95 22.54 -3.17
N GLU A 78 9.11 22.67 -1.85
CA GLU A 78 9.13 23.98 -1.17
C GLU A 78 10.33 24.83 -1.61
N ASN A 79 11.43 24.18 -1.98
CA ASN A 79 12.64 24.80 -2.49
C ASN A 79 12.56 25.17 -3.98
N LEU A 80 11.45 24.87 -4.68
CA LEU A 80 11.31 25.18 -6.09
C LEU A 80 10.91 26.67 -6.26
N PRO A 81 11.74 27.50 -6.93
CA PRO A 81 11.49 28.94 -7.08
C PRO A 81 10.08 29.24 -7.60
N PRO A 82 9.34 30.25 -7.11
CA PRO A 82 7.93 30.47 -7.48
C PRO A 82 7.65 30.51 -8.99
N GLN A 83 8.58 31.04 -9.77
CA GLN A 83 8.53 31.17 -11.23
C GLN A 83 8.91 29.89 -11.99
N ALA A 84 9.49 28.89 -11.32
CA ALA A 84 9.87 27.64 -11.96
C ALA A 84 8.62 26.81 -12.28
N LEU A 85 8.60 26.23 -13.48
CA LEU A 85 7.53 25.34 -13.90
C LEU A 85 7.56 24.06 -13.05
N TRP A 86 6.42 23.68 -12.49
CA TRP A 86 6.26 22.41 -11.78
C TRP A 86 5.37 21.50 -12.62
N MET A 87 5.96 20.43 -13.14
CA MET A 87 5.27 19.38 -13.89
C MET A 87 5.47 18.06 -13.13
N PRO A 88 4.58 17.72 -12.19
CA PRO A 88 4.63 16.40 -11.59
C PRO A 88 4.37 15.33 -12.66
N VAL A 89 4.91 14.14 -12.46
CA VAL A 89 4.59 12.98 -13.31
C VAL A 89 3.08 12.70 -13.19
N PRO A 90 2.34 12.60 -14.30
CA PRO A 90 0.92 12.27 -14.26
C PRO A 90 0.68 10.93 -13.55
N ARG A 91 -0.34 10.88 -12.69
CA ARG A 91 -0.72 9.63 -12.02
C ARG A 91 -1.36 8.68 -13.02
N ARG A 92 -0.89 7.43 -13.00
CA ARG A 92 -1.56 6.31 -13.67
C ARG A 92 -1.96 5.28 -12.63
N ASN A 93 -3.22 4.90 -12.54
CA ASN A 93 -3.72 3.98 -11.52
C ASN A 93 -4.42 2.75 -12.16
N ILE A 94 -4.96 1.85 -11.34
CA ILE A 94 -5.77 0.71 -11.82
C ILE A 94 -7.05 1.27 -12.46
N PRO A 95 -7.41 0.89 -13.70
CA PRO A 95 -8.52 1.52 -14.41
C PRO A 95 -9.84 1.44 -13.63
N GLY A 96 -10.55 2.57 -13.58
CA GLY A 96 -11.82 2.70 -12.84
C GLY A 96 -11.66 3.00 -11.35
N SER A 97 -10.43 3.18 -10.85
CA SER A 97 -10.21 3.54 -9.45
C SER A 97 -10.54 5.00 -9.16
N LEU A 98 -11.11 5.22 -7.97
CA LEU A 98 -11.22 6.51 -7.33
C LEU A 98 -9.87 6.86 -6.67
N TRP A 99 -9.26 7.98 -7.06
CA TRP A 99 -8.03 8.45 -6.43
C TRP A 99 -8.33 9.43 -5.31
N LEU A 100 -8.06 9.02 -4.07
CA LEU A 100 -8.25 9.81 -2.85
C LEU A 100 -6.88 10.06 -2.18
N PRO A 101 -6.14 11.10 -2.60
CA PRO A 101 -4.80 11.35 -2.07
C PRO A 101 -4.79 11.59 -0.56
N ASP A 102 -3.71 11.17 0.11
CA ASP A 102 -3.42 11.48 1.52
C ASP A 102 -4.40 10.92 2.57
N VAL A 103 -5.55 10.33 2.19
CA VAL A 103 -6.56 9.79 3.13
C VAL A 103 -6.05 8.62 3.98
N GLY A 104 -4.92 8.02 3.58
CA GLY A 104 -4.22 6.98 4.33
C GLY A 104 -3.24 7.48 5.40
N ARG A 105 -3.12 8.80 5.62
CA ARG A 105 -2.32 9.32 6.74
C ARG A 105 -2.85 8.80 8.09
N GLY A 106 -1.95 8.63 9.06
CA GLY A 106 -2.32 8.08 10.36
C GLY A 106 -3.27 8.98 11.13
N ALA A 107 -2.93 10.27 11.20
CA ALA A 107 -3.82 11.32 11.69
C ALA A 107 -4.41 12.08 10.50
N LEU A 108 -5.74 12.06 10.39
CA LEU A 108 -6.48 12.90 9.45
C LEU A 108 -6.95 14.16 10.17
N ASN A 109 -6.83 15.30 9.50
CA ASN A 109 -7.55 16.49 9.95
C ASN A 109 -9.05 16.33 9.60
N PRO A 110 -9.95 17.12 10.21
CA PRO A 110 -11.39 16.96 9.99
C PRO A 110 -11.82 17.10 8.52
N GLU A 111 -11.14 17.94 7.75
CA GLU A 111 -11.45 18.16 6.33
C GLU A 111 -11.13 16.94 5.48
N LEU A 112 -9.96 16.34 5.65
CA LEU A 112 -9.52 15.16 4.94
C LEU A 112 -10.28 13.90 5.37
N GLU A 113 -10.67 13.83 6.65
CA GLU A 113 -11.58 12.78 7.12
C GLU A 113 -12.95 12.90 6.47
N ALA A 114 -13.54 14.10 6.45
CA ALA A 114 -14.84 14.34 5.80
C ALA A 114 -14.77 14.01 4.29
N TYR A 115 -13.72 14.46 3.60
CA TYR A 115 -13.47 14.11 2.21
C TYR A 115 -13.43 12.60 2.00
N PHE A 116 -12.68 11.86 2.83
CA PHE A 116 -12.62 10.40 2.71
C PHE A 116 -13.99 9.76 2.93
N ARG A 117 -14.72 10.16 3.97
CA ARG A 117 -16.07 9.64 4.28
C ARG A 117 -17.05 9.89 3.15
N THR A 118 -17.17 11.13 2.69
CA THR A 118 -18.10 11.51 1.61
C THR A 118 -17.83 10.72 0.35
N HIS A 119 -16.56 10.59 -0.05
CA HIS A 119 -16.21 9.82 -1.25
C HIS A 119 -16.50 8.33 -1.12
N LEU A 120 -16.32 7.73 0.07
CA LEU A 120 -16.72 6.34 0.29
C LEU A 120 -18.24 6.19 0.29
N GLU A 121 -18.97 7.08 0.96
CA GLU A 121 -20.43 7.08 0.97
C GLU A 121 -20.98 7.19 -0.45
N ASP A 122 -20.50 8.15 -1.24
CA ASP A 122 -20.92 8.35 -2.63
C ASP A 122 -20.57 7.12 -3.50
N ALA A 123 -19.34 6.62 -3.42
CA ALA A 123 -18.93 5.47 -4.23
C ALA A 123 -19.66 4.16 -3.87
N THR A 124 -20.18 4.08 -2.64
CA THR A 124 -20.92 2.92 -2.13
C THR A 124 -22.43 3.10 -2.16
N ASP A 125 -22.94 4.25 -2.62
CA ASP A 125 -24.35 4.65 -2.48
C ASP A 125 -24.85 4.52 -1.03
N GLY A 126 -23.97 4.76 -0.05
CA GLY A 126 -24.22 4.57 1.39
C GLY A 126 -24.31 3.11 1.84
N VAL A 127 -24.03 2.12 0.98
CA VAL A 127 -24.14 0.70 1.30
C VAL A 127 -22.80 0.15 1.80
N TYR A 128 -22.68 -0.01 3.12
CA TYR A 128 -21.47 -0.47 3.82
C TYR A 128 -21.01 -1.89 3.47
N GLY A 129 -21.89 -2.69 2.85
CA GLY A 129 -21.60 -4.03 2.37
C GLY A 129 -21.02 -4.09 0.95
N ARG A 130 -20.85 -2.97 0.23
CA ARG A 130 -20.24 -3.02 -1.10
C ARG A 130 -18.75 -3.37 -1.01
N PRO A 131 -18.21 -4.20 -1.91
CA PRO A 131 -16.78 -4.52 -1.92
C PRO A 131 -15.93 -3.29 -2.19
N ILE A 132 -14.91 -3.04 -1.36
CA ILE A 132 -13.97 -1.93 -1.53
C ILE A 132 -12.54 -2.49 -1.49
N VAL A 133 -11.74 -2.17 -2.51
CA VAL A 133 -10.32 -2.51 -2.59
C VAL A 133 -9.51 -1.24 -2.37
N PHE A 134 -8.71 -1.21 -1.31
CA PHE A 134 -7.74 -0.14 -1.06
C PHE A 134 -6.35 -0.56 -1.53
N TYR A 135 -5.67 0.36 -2.21
CA TYR A 135 -4.29 0.14 -2.64
C TYR A 135 -3.49 1.44 -2.70
N CYS A 136 -2.17 1.27 -2.77
CA CYS A 136 -1.18 2.34 -2.89
C CYS A 136 -0.03 1.79 -3.75
N LEU A 137 1.22 1.98 -3.34
CA LEU A 137 2.41 1.29 -3.81
C LEU A 137 2.69 0.07 -2.91
N ALA A 138 3.65 -0.77 -3.28
CA ALA A 138 4.16 -1.79 -2.38
C ALA A 138 4.81 -1.16 -1.15
N ASP A 139 4.73 -1.86 -0.01
CA ASP A 139 5.24 -1.40 1.28
C ASP A 139 4.73 0.01 1.65
N CYS A 140 3.43 0.25 1.42
CA CYS A 140 2.76 1.51 1.70
C CYS A 140 1.75 1.38 2.84
N TRP A 141 2.07 1.96 3.99
CA TRP A 141 1.18 1.97 5.17
C TRP A 141 -0.09 2.81 4.99
N MET A 142 -0.14 3.67 3.98
CA MET A 142 -1.33 4.52 3.76
C MET A 142 -2.55 3.70 3.34
N SER A 143 -2.38 2.70 2.47
CA SER A 143 -3.50 1.81 2.12
C SER A 143 -3.92 0.93 3.29
N TRP A 144 -2.97 0.45 4.11
CA TRP A 144 -3.27 -0.26 5.36
C TRP A 144 -4.12 0.58 6.33
N ASN A 145 -3.70 1.84 6.57
CA ASN A 145 -4.44 2.77 7.42
C ASN A 145 -5.84 3.07 6.86
N ALA A 146 -5.97 3.25 5.54
CA ALA A 146 -7.25 3.54 4.89
C ALA A 146 -8.23 2.36 5.06
N THR A 147 -7.76 1.12 4.84
CA THR A 147 -8.56 -0.10 5.07
C THR A 147 -9.02 -0.20 6.53
N LYS A 148 -8.08 -0.10 7.49
CA LYS A 148 -8.40 -0.15 8.92
C LYS A 148 -9.41 0.92 9.32
N ARG A 149 -9.30 2.12 8.74
CA ARG A 149 -10.20 3.24 9.03
C ARG A 149 -11.60 3.02 8.46
N ALA A 150 -11.71 2.54 7.22
CA ALA A 150 -13.00 2.17 6.65
C ALA A 150 -13.67 1.07 7.47
N ALA A 151 -12.92 0.09 7.97
CA ALA A 151 -13.44 -0.94 8.86
C ALA A 151 -14.00 -0.35 10.16
N ALA A 152 -13.27 0.59 10.77
CA ALA A 152 -13.71 1.28 11.98
C ALA A 152 -14.98 2.13 11.76
N TRP A 153 -15.28 2.51 10.52
CA TRP A 153 -16.52 3.20 10.14
C TRP A 153 -17.68 2.25 9.82
N GLY A 154 -17.45 0.94 9.81
CA GLY A 154 -18.48 -0.08 9.62
C GLY A 154 -18.54 -0.70 8.23
N TYR A 155 -17.63 -0.36 7.32
CA TYR A 155 -17.54 -1.06 6.02
C TYR A 155 -17.07 -2.50 6.22
N MET A 156 -17.72 -3.45 5.55
CA MET A 156 -17.55 -4.89 5.86
C MET A 156 -16.71 -5.65 4.85
N ASN A 157 -16.90 -5.38 3.55
CA ASN A 157 -16.28 -6.13 2.46
C ASN A 157 -15.03 -5.42 1.98
N LEU A 158 -14.04 -5.33 2.87
CA LEU A 158 -12.82 -4.59 2.64
C LEU A 158 -11.68 -5.50 2.20
N TYR A 159 -11.04 -5.13 1.11
CA TYR A 159 -9.86 -5.79 0.58
C TYR A 159 -8.69 -4.82 0.58
N TRP A 160 -7.53 -5.30 0.96
CA TRP A 160 -6.29 -4.54 0.89
C TRP A 160 -5.35 -5.21 -0.10
N TYR A 161 -5.15 -4.56 -1.24
CA TYR A 161 -4.17 -5.00 -2.21
C TYR A 161 -2.80 -4.44 -1.81
N ARG A 162 -2.12 -5.23 -0.96
CA ARG A 162 -0.91 -4.84 -0.22
C ARG A 162 0.25 -4.40 -1.11
N ASP A 163 0.47 -5.12 -2.20
CA ASP A 163 1.57 -4.85 -3.13
C ASP A 163 1.21 -3.78 -4.18
N GLY A 164 -0.07 -3.40 -4.23
CA GLY A 164 -0.55 -2.21 -4.92
C GLY A 164 -0.22 -2.11 -6.40
N ILE A 165 -0.10 -0.86 -6.87
CA ILE A 165 0.13 -0.58 -8.29
C ILE A 165 1.49 -1.10 -8.79
N ASP A 166 2.49 -1.24 -7.91
CA ASP A 166 3.82 -1.74 -8.29
C ASP A 166 3.73 -3.19 -8.80
N ALA A 167 3.05 -4.07 -8.05
CA ALA A 167 2.86 -5.46 -8.48
C ALA A 167 1.88 -5.58 -9.67
N TRP A 168 0.88 -4.69 -9.75
CA TRP A 168 -0.03 -4.62 -10.90
C TRP A 168 0.71 -4.32 -12.20
N GLU A 169 1.60 -3.32 -12.18
CA GLU A 169 2.43 -2.96 -13.33
C GLU A 169 3.49 -4.03 -13.64
N ALA A 170 4.08 -4.65 -12.61
CA ALA A 170 5.02 -5.76 -12.80
C ALA A 170 4.36 -6.98 -13.49
N ALA A 171 3.08 -7.21 -13.21
CA ALA A 171 2.25 -8.21 -13.89
C ALA A 171 1.80 -7.77 -15.30
N ARG A 172 2.18 -6.58 -15.77
CA ARG A 172 1.82 -5.99 -17.07
C ARG A 172 0.31 -5.81 -17.26
N LEU A 173 -0.41 -5.58 -16.18
CA LEU A 173 -1.83 -5.29 -16.20
C LEU A 173 -2.08 -3.84 -16.64
N PRO A 174 -3.26 -3.53 -17.23
CA PRO A 174 -3.52 -2.21 -17.79
C PRO A 174 -3.56 -1.12 -16.72
N THR A 175 -3.09 0.08 -17.07
CA THR A 175 -3.21 1.28 -16.23
C THR A 175 -3.95 2.39 -16.98
N ALA A 176 -4.58 3.31 -16.26
CA ALA A 176 -5.26 4.47 -16.82
C ALA A 176 -4.73 5.76 -16.19
N ALA A 177 -4.74 6.87 -16.95
CA ALA A 177 -4.46 8.18 -16.36
C ALA A 177 -5.56 8.53 -15.35
N ALA A 178 -5.18 9.18 -14.25
CA ALA A 178 -6.10 9.51 -13.17
C ALA A 178 -5.85 10.92 -12.64
N GLU A 179 -6.96 11.55 -12.24
CA GLU A 179 -6.98 12.81 -11.51
C GLU A 179 -7.55 12.57 -10.10
N PRO A 180 -7.14 13.36 -9.10
CA PRO A 180 -7.73 13.27 -7.76
C PRO A 180 -9.24 13.49 -7.81
N ALA A 181 -9.97 12.77 -6.96
CA ALA A 181 -11.40 13.03 -6.82
C ALA A 181 -11.62 14.46 -6.33
N SER A 182 -12.66 15.11 -6.87
CA SER A 182 -12.98 16.50 -6.57
C SER A 182 -13.17 16.74 -5.07
N GLY A 183 -12.73 17.90 -4.56
CA GLY A 183 -12.90 18.28 -3.16
C GLY A 183 -11.58 18.71 -2.54
N ILE A 184 -10.60 17.80 -2.43
CA ILE A 184 -9.30 18.14 -1.82
C ILE A 184 -8.15 17.89 -2.80
N VAL A 185 -7.59 18.99 -3.28
CA VAL A 185 -6.22 19.07 -3.82
C VAL A 185 -5.56 20.20 -3.06
N THR A 186 -4.87 19.94 -1.95
CA THR A 186 -4.12 20.99 -1.25
C THR A 186 -2.88 21.38 -2.05
N ALA A 187 -3.09 22.12 -3.15
CA ALA A 187 -2.11 23.02 -3.69
C ALA A 187 -2.17 24.32 -2.87
N ARG A 188 -1.22 24.46 -1.93
CA ARG A 188 -0.93 25.63 -1.07
C ARG A 188 -1.96 25.99 0.00
N LYS A 189 -1.46 26.10 1.24
CA LYS A 189 -1.83 27.23 2.10
C LYS A 189 -0.94 28.43 1.69
N PRO A 190 -1.47 29.66 1.56
CA PRO A 190 -0.64 30.85 1.33
C PRO A 190 0.35 31.10 2.48
#